data_AF-A0A442TM18-F1
#
_entry.id   AF-A0A442TM18-F1
#
_cell.length_a   1.000
_cell.length_b   1.000
_cell.length_c   1.000
_cell.angle_alpha   90.00
_cell.angle_beta   90.00
_cell.angle_gamma   90.00
#
_symmetry.space_group_name_H-M   'P 1'
#
loop_
_entity.id
_entity.type
_entity.pdbx_description
1 polymer ?
#
loop_
_entity_poly.entity_id
_entity_poly.type
_entity_poly.pdbx_seq_one_letter_code
_entity_poly.pdbx_strand_id
1 'polypeptide(L)'
;MDGAAKSVKIWCAENIRLPGGSDNQRTALVSLTVDNVSSTRHFVHRLGRQLGKFDASVTGSEEYPSDQLTALIESAHEQGLHPVVIINRFHAFARIADDHLLSMLSTMRSLEHDGLLTTLAFSTLRYQALRTKLSRAGHFPFVNSAYGDNHDEVALRPITRDDFISAASAAGLTTAEGYQLHRYAGGPDKVFEALLTCGNDGLPGVAERACALIGNRLEPFFENAIDPQLPDCDELRVRLATGQLQPSQEDYLENTESAGFLVRRTSSGRLVATSPVLSRLLLRGRDGPWGRYTEVLEHLYAEDFSAAAAMVSLLDQRSPHLKVFAQLVDMLRAVYAENIGLLGIDWTTIERIGQALLTERSPIGQHAEWVRALVGWARRVKAAVDTGISPDVRLDVLARGATEEEVKKLFVFVVATFLKKAGRSDSPTRRVRDAAVVPESILQALAYSLGLDVRSAPDRLPELDYQIYFGRKDTFQPPVPGQPITMTQLLVIVPALVASARNSDASILALTDAGYIVPLHEKLVVRFRNAASHTYAEATEKDAHYLYSICGAWLEDLKIIWNLADLDEAAMRPVPPTTEDLAQLLYGEDRLYSETTSA
;
A
#
# COMPACT_ATOMS: atom_id res chain seq x y z
N MET A 1 -21.40 16.26 -2.85
CA MET A 1 -22.14 17.52 -3.07
C MET A 1 -23.12 17.83 -1.94
N ASP A 2 -23.88 16.86 -1.42
CA ASP A 2 -24.84 17.12 -0.34
C ASP A 2 -24.18 17.67 0.95
N GLY A 3 -22.91 17.30 1.22
CA GLY A 3 -22.10 17.87 2.32
C GLY A 3 -21.78 19.36 2.13
N ALA A 4 -21.29 19.77 0.95
CA ALA A 4 -20.94 21.16 0.64
C ALA A 4 -22.16 22.10 0.76
N ALA A 5 -23.31 21.67 0.24
CA ALA A 5 -24.55 22.42 0.35
C ALA A 5 -24.99 22.66 1.80
N LYS A 6 -24.81 21.65 2.67
CA LYS A 6 -25.10 21.76 4.10
C LYS A 6 -24.16 22.76 4.77
N SER A 7 -22.86 22.69 4.49
CA SER A 7 -21.87 23.62 5.03
C SER A 7 -22.14 25.05 4.59
N VAL A 8 -22.46 25.27 3.31
CA VAL A 8 -22.82 26.61 2.80
C VAL A 8 -24.11 27.10 3.43
N LYS A 9 -25.12 26.25 3.61
CA LYS A 9 -26.35 26.63 4.31
C LYS A 9 -26.08 27.12 5.74
N ILE A 10 -25.22 26.42 6.48
CA ILE A 10 -24.81 26.82 7.84
C ILE A 10 -24.08 28.16 7.78
N TRP A 11 -23.09 28.29 6.89
CA TRP A 11 -22.33 29.52 6.75
C TRP A 11 -23.22 30.72 6.36
N CYS A 12 -24.15 30.55 5.43
CA CYS A 12 -25.09 31.59 5.02
C CYS A 12 -26.00 32.03 6.17
N ALA A 13 -26.41 31.11 7.05
CA ALA A 13 -27.21 31.46 8.22
C ALA A 13 -26.48 32.42 9.17
N GLU A 14 -25.16 32.35 9.21
CA GLU A 14 -24.31 33.14 10.11
C GLU A 14 -23.72 34.41 9.45
N ASN A 15 -23.59 34.43 8.12
CA ASN A 15 -22.77 35.44 7.42
C ASN A 15 -23.49 36.23 6.33
N ILE A 16 -24.69 35.82 5.89
CA ILE A 16 -25.36 36.53 4.79
C ILE A 16 -25.81 37.93 5.21
N ARG A 17 -25.54 38.92 4.36
CA ARG A 17 -26.04 40.30 4.52
C ARG A 17 -27.08 40.54 3.45
N LEU A 18 -28.30 40.87 3.88
CA LEU A 18 -29.42 41.08 2.96
C LEU A 18 -29.23 42.35 2.12
N PRO A 19 -29.60 42.34 0.82
CA PRO A 19 -29.59 43.54 0.01
C PRO A 19 -30.56 44.59 0.59
N GLY A 20 -30.16 45.86 0.62
CA GLY A 20 -31.06 46.98 0.93
C GLY A 20 -31.22 47.38 2.40
N GLY A 21 -30.57 46.70 3.36
CA GLY A 21 -30.45 47.20 4.74
C GLY A 21 -31.77 47.32 5.53
N SER A 22 -32.84 46.65 5.11
CA SER A 22 -34.10 46.69 5.86
C SER A 22 -34.00 45.85 7.13
N ASP A 23 -34.02 46.49 8.29
CA ASP A 23 -33.95 45.85 9.63
C ASP A 23 -35.07 44.81 9.92
N ASN A 24 -36.09 44.72 9.05
CA ASN A 24 -37.25 43.83 9.21
C ASN A 24 -37.24 42.57 8.34
N GLN A 25 -36.24 42.36 7.47
CA GLN A 25 -36.19 41.15 6.65
C GLN A 25 -35.35 40.04 7.30
N ARG A 26 -35.81 38.79 7.19
CA ARG A 26 -35.12 37.59 7.67
C ARG A 26 -34.84 36.65 6.51
N THR A 27 -33.69 35.99 6.53
CA THR A 27 -33.29 35.07 5.47
C THR A 27 -34.08 33.75 5.54
N ALA A 28 -34.73 33.36 4.44
CA ALA A 28 -35.36 32.05 4.27
C ALA A 28 -34.46 31.11 3.46
N LEU A 29 -33.61 30.34 4.15
CA LEU A 29 -32.63 29.44 3.54
C LEU A 29 -33.27 28.11 3.10
N VAL A 30 -33.59 28.01 1.82
CA VAL A 30 -34.18 26.83 1.20
C VAL A 30 -33.11 26.04 0.43
N SER A 31 -32.95 24.75 0.72
CA SER A 31 -32.05 23.88 -0.03
C SER A 31 -32.82 22.79 -0.77
N LEU A 32 -32.60 22.70 -2.09
CA LEU A 32 -33.30 21.80 -2.99
C LEU A 32 -32.30 20.92 -3.74
N THR A 33 -32.43 19.60 -3.59
CA THR A 33 -31.74 18.62 -4.46
C THR A 33 -32.64 18.29 -5.64
N VAL A 34 -32.13 18.52 -6.86
CA VAL A 34 -32.93 18.52 -8.10
C VAL A 34 -32.90 17.20 -8.89
N ASP A 35 -32.23 16.14 -8.42
CA ASP A 35 -32.16 14.85 -9.13
C ASP A 35 -33.53 14.21 -9.40
N ASN A 36 -34.49 14.43 -8.50
CA ASN A 36 -35.84 13.88 -8.58
C ASN A 36 -36.88 14.92 -9.06
N VAL A 37 -36.42 16.04 -9.61
CA VAL A 37 -37.29 17.09 -10.13
C VAL A 37 -37.49 16.86 -11.61
N SER A 38 -38.68 16.39 -11.96
CA SER A 38 -39.06 15.96 -13.31
C SER A 38 -39.54 17.11 -14.22
N SER A 39 -39.87 18.27 -13.66
CA SER A 39 -40.39 19.43 -14.41
C SER A 39 -40.21 20.74 -13.64
N THR A 40 -40.28 21.85 -14.36
CA THR A 40 -40.26 23.23 -13.86
C THR A 40 -41.39 23.46 -12.84
N ARG A 41 -42.61 22.95 -13.10
CA ARG A 41 -43.72 23.02 -12.12
C ARG A 41 -43.42 22.25 -10.83
N HIS A 42 -42.79 21.07 -10.92
CA HIS A 42 -42.40 20.30 -9.74
C HIS A 42 -41.33 21.06 -8.92
N PHE A 43 -40.40 21.76 -9.58
CA PHE A 43 -39.42 22.62 -8.90
C PHE A 43 -40.11 23.72 -8.08
N VAL A 44 -40.97 24.52 -8.71
CA VAL A 44 -41.67 25.65 -8.08
C VAL A 44 -42.56 25.18 -6.93
N HIS A 45 -43.29 24.08 -7.10
CA HIS A 45 -44.09 23.50 -6.01
C HIS A 45 -43.23 23.05 -4.81
N ARG A 46 -42.05 22.47 -5.06
CA ARG A 46 -41.12 22.11 -3.98
C ARG A 46 -40.58 23.35 -3.27
N LEU A 47 -40.24 24.40 -4.01
CA LEU A 47 -39.79 25.68 -3.45
C LEU A 47 -40.87 26.29 -2.55
N GLY A 48 -42.11 26.43 -3.07
CA GLY A 48 -43.24 26.95 -2.29
C GLY A 48 -43.50 26.14 -1.02
N ARG A 49 -43.43 24.80 -1.09
CA ARG A 49 -43.56 23.95 0.10
C ARG A 49 -42.45 24.17 1.14
N GLN A 50 -41.23 24.53 0.72
CA GLN A 50 -40.14 24.81 1.66
C GLN A 50 -40.25 26.21 2.25
N LEU A 51 -40.63 27.22 1.46
CA LEU A 51 -40.91 28.57 1.94
C LEU A 51 -42.09 28.57 2.93
N GLY A 52 -43.13 27.79 2.64
CA GLY A 52 -44.30 27.59 3.51
C GLY A 52 -43.97 27.01 4.90
N LYS A 53 -42.78 26.44 5.11
CA LYS A 53 -42.32 26.01 6.44
C LYS A 53 -41.78 27.17 7.28
N PHE A 54 -41.33 28.24 6.64
CA PHE A 54 -40.92 29.47 7.32
C PHE A 54 -42.15 30.30 7.68
N ASP A 55 -43.09 30.42 6.74
CA ASP A 55 -44.38 31.07 6.97
C ASP A 55 -45.47 30.44 6.07
N ALA A 56 -46.54 29.94 6.69
CA ALA A 56 -47.64 29.26 5.99
C ALA A 56 -48.49 30.20 5.11
N SER A 57 -48.36 31.51 5.28
CA SER A 57 -49.04 32.53 4.47
C SER A 57 -48.38 32.75 3.11
N VAL A 58 -47.17 32.24 2.89
CA VAL A 58 -46.50 32.30 1.58
C VAL A 58 -47.23 31.40 0.59
N THR A 59 -47.85 32.00 -0.42
CA THR A 59 -48.63 31.30 -1.43
C THR A 59 -48.36 31.82 -2.83
N GLY A 60 -48.53 30.96 -3.83
CA GLY A 60 -48.50 31.34 -5.24
C GLY A 60 -49.53 30.51 -5.99
N SER A 61 -50.64 31.15 -6.36
CA SER A 61 -51.82 30.50 -6.97
C SER A 61 -51.82 30.53 -8.51
N GLU A 62 -50.74 31.00 -9.13
CA GLU A 62 -50.66 31.10 -10.58
C GLU A 62 -50.52 29.75 -11.28
N GLU A 63 -51.10 29.64 -12.47
CA GLU A 63 -51.11 28.40 -13.26
C GLU A 63 -49.79 28.16 -13.99
N TYR A 64 -49.13 29.23 -14.44
CA TYR A 64 -47.89 29.17 -15.19
C TYR A 64 -46.66 29.20 -14.25
N PRO A 65 -45.67 28.31 -14.41
CA PRO A 65 -44.60 28.14 -13.41
C PRO A 65 -43.76 29.39 -13.12
N SER A 66 -43.47 30.23 -14.13
CA SER A 66 -42.71 31.47 -13.90
C SER A 66 -43.51 32.48 -13.08
N ASP A 67 -44.81 32.60 -13.36
CA ASP A 67 -45.68 33.55 -12.68
C ASP A 67 -45.93 33.08 -11.24
N GLN A 68 -46.05 31.76 -11.07
CA GLN A 68 -46.13 31.14 -9.76
C GLN A 68 -44.86 31.38 -8.93
N LEU A 69 -43.68 31.33 -9.56
CA LEU A 69 -42.43 31.68 -8.89
C LEU A 69 -42.43 33.14 -8.44
N THR A 70 -42.80 34.09 -9.31
CA THR A 70 -42.88 35.52 -8.95
C THR A 70 -43.81 35.73 -7.77
N ALA A 71 -45.03 35.21 -7.84
CA ALA A 71 -46.02 35.34 -6.76
C ALA A 71 -45.51 34.75 -5.43
N LEU A 72 -44.84 33.59 -5.48
CA LEU A 72 -44.26 32.97 -4.28
C LEU A 72 -43.15 33.82 -3.64
N ILE A 73 -42.29 34.43 -4.45
CA ILE A 73 -41.16 35.23 -3.97
C ILE A 73 -41.65 36.60 -3.44
N GLU A 74 -42.56 37.25 -4.15
CA GLU A 74 -43.20 38.49 -3.70
C GLU A 74 -43.97 38.27 -2.38
N SER A 75 -44.77 37.19 -2.31
CA SER A 75 -45.48 36.82 -1.08
C SER A 75 -44.53 36.56 0.09
N ALA A 76 -43.37 35.92 -0.14
CA ALA A 76 -42.35 35.75 0.89
C ALA A 76 -41.79 37.10 1.38
N HIS A 77 -41.51 38.02 0.45
CA HIS A 77 -41.04 39.37 0.78
C HIS A 77 -42.05 40.18 1.58
N GLU A 78 -43.35 40.08 1.25
CA GLU A 78 -44.43 40.71 2.01
C GLU A 78 -44.49 40.23 3.47
N GLN A 79 -44.12 38.96 3.72
CA GLN A 79 -43.99 38.41 5.08
C GLN A 79 -42.64 38.72 5.75
N GLY A 80 -41.82 39.59 5.15
CA GLY A 80 -40.50 39.94 5.69
C GLY A 80 -39.46 38.83 5.54
N LEU A 81 -39.63 37.92 4.58
CA LEU A 81 -38.65 36.88 4.26
C LEU A 81 -37.88 37.24 2.99
N HIS A 82 -36.55 37.08 3.02
CA HIS A 82 -35.71 37.12 1.82
C HIS A 82 -35.32 35.69 1.42
N PRO A 83 -35.87 35.14 0.32
CA PRO A 83 -35.57 33.78 -0.13
C PRO A 83 -34.12 33.63 -0.60
N VAL A 84 -33.41 32.67 0.01
CA VAL A 84 -32.09 32.21 -0.46
C VAL A 84 -32.22 30.76 -0.89
N VAL A 85 -32.18 30.54 -2.20
CA VAL A 85 -32.43 29.23 -2.82
C VAL A 85 -31.11 28.56 -3.17
N ILE A 86 -30.77 27.53 -2.40
CA ILE A 86 -29.59 26.69 -2.58
C ILE A 86 -29.98 25.50 -3.48
N ILE A 87 -29.53 25.50 -4.73
CA ILE A 87 -29.81 24.44 -5.71
C ILE A 87 -28.64 23.46 -5.75
N ASN A 88 -28.85 22.28 -5.19
CA ASN A 88 -27.85 21.21 -5.18
C ASN A 88 -27.95 20.41 -6.47
N ARG A 89 -26.81 20.24 -7.16
CA ARG A 89 -26.71 19.50 -8.44
C ARG A 89 -27.44 20.22 -9.57
N PHE A 90 -27.14 21.49 -9.75
CA PHE A 90 -27.72 22.37 -10.76
C PHE A 90 -27.69 21.81 -12.19
N HIS A 91 -26.70 20.98 -12.55
CA HIS A 91 -26.67 20.26 -13.82
C HIS A 91 -27.90 19.35 -14.05
N ALA A 92 -28.54 18.82 -13.01
CA ALA A 92 -29.80 18.07 -13.14
C ALA A 92 -30.99 18.99 -13.41
N PHE A 93 -31.03 20.17 -12.76
CA PHE A 93 -32.03 21.21 -13.03
C PHE A 93 -31.93 21.73 -14.48
N ALA A 94 -30.71 21.96 -14.96
CA ALA A 94 -30.46 22.38 -16.34
C ALA A 94 -30.87 21.34 -17.40
N ARG A 95 -31.07 20.07 -17.01
CA ARG A 95 -31.55 18.99 -17.88
C ARG A 95 -33.07 18.92 -18.01
N ILE A 96 -33.83 19.71 -17.25
CA ILE A 96 -35.28 19.77 -17.38
C ILE A 96 -35.61 20.26 -18.81
N ALA A 97 -36.26 19.41 -19.59
CA ALA A 97 -36.48 19.65 -21.02
C ALA A 97 -37.94 20.05 -21.31
N ASP A 98 -38.56 20.82 -20.41
CA ASP A 98 -39.92 21.36 -20.64
C ASP A 98 -39.88 22.78 -21.21
N ASP A 99 -41.00 23.19 -21.81
CA ASP A 99 -41.14 24.48 -22.49
C ASP A 99 -41.12 25.67 -21.52
N HIS A 100 -41.17 25.41 -20.20
CA HIS A 100 -41.25 26.42 -19.15
C HIS A 100 -39.89 26.74 -18.52
N LEU A 101 -38.85 25.92 -18.74
CA LEU A 101 -37.55 26.14 -18.12
C LEU A 101 -36.95 27.50 -18.53
N LEU A 102 -37.04 27.88 -19.80
CA LEU A 102 -36.48 29.15 -20.28
C LEU A 102 -37.14 30.37 -19.63
N SER A 103 -38.47 30.39 -19.54
CA SER A 103 -39.21 31.48 -18.89
C SER A 103 -38.93 31.52 -17.39
N MET A 104 -38.89 30.37 -16.71
CA MET A 104 -38.52 30.30 -15.28
C MET A 104 -37.11 30.84 -15.02
N LEU A 105 -36.11 30.45 -15.82
CA LEU A 105 -34.75 30.98 -15.68
C LEU A 105 -34.70 32.49 -15.90
N SER A 106 -35.45 33.01 -16.88
CA SER A 106 -35.57 34.45 -17.10
C SER A 106 -36.17 35.16 -15.88
N THR A 107 -37.23 34.59 -15.29
CA THR A 107 -37.87 35.15 -14.10
C THR A 107 -36.97 35.11 -12.87
N MET A 108 -36.27 33.99 -12.63
CA MET A 108 -35.29 33.89 -11.53
C MET A 108 -34.24 35.00 -11.63
N ARG A 109 -33.71 35.25 -12.83
CA ARG A 109 -32.75 36.33 -13.07
C ARG A 109 -33.33 37.71 -12.79
N SER A 110 -34.58 37.98 -13.20
CA SER A 110 -35.22 39.26 -12.91
C SER A 110 -35.39 39.47 -11.40
N LEU A 111 -35.88 38.46 -10.69
CA LEU A 111 -36.05 38.52 -9.23
C LEU A 111 -34.71 38.69 -8.50
N GLU A 112 -33.64 38.07 -8.99
CA GLU A 112 -32.28 38.27 -8.47
C GLU A 112 -31.78 39.71 -8.69
N HIS A 113 -32.02 40.25 -9.90
CA HIS A 113 -31.65 41.62 -10.23
C HIS A 113 -32.39 42.65 -9.39
N ASP A 114 -33.68 42.41 -9.13
CA ASP A 114 -34.54 43.25 -8.30
C ASP A 114 -34.22 43.12 -6.79
N GLY A 115 -33.30 42.22 -6.43
CA GLY A 115 -32.90 41.99 -5.04
C GLY A 115 -33.94 41.22 -4.22
N LEU A 116 -34.89 40.54 -4.88
CA LEU A 116 -35.96 39.74 -4.26
C LEU A 116 -35.60 38.24 -4.12
N LEU A 117 -34.53 37.80 -4.78
CA LEU A 117 -34.10 36.41 -4.75
C LEU A 117 -32.57 36.34 -4.68
N THR A 118 -32.05 35.38 -3.94
CA THR A 118 -30.63 35.01 -4.02
C THR A 118 -30.51 33.53 -4.31
N THR A 119 -29.81 33.18 -5.39
CA THR A 119 -29.61 31.77 -5.79
C THR A 119 -28.16 31.37 -5.57
N LEU A 120 -27.95 30.20 -4.95
CA LEU A 120 -26.66 29.54 -4.82
C LEU A 120 -26.73 28.18 -5.50
N ALA A 121 -26.09 28.06 -6.67
CA ALA A 121 -26.15 26.85 -7.49
C ALA A 121 -24.86 26.03 -7.38
N PHE A 122 -25.00 24.73 -7.07
CA PHE A 122 -23.87 23.80 -6.96
C PHE A 122 -23.89 22.81 -8.10
N SER A 123 -22.79 22.72 -8.86
CA SER A 123 -22.65 21.82 -10.00
C SER A 123 -21.28 21.17 -10.02
N THR A 124 -21.18 19.98 -10.64
CA THR A 124 -19.91 19.34 -11.00
C THR A 124 -19.28 19.92 -12.27
N LEU A 125 -20.06 20.72 -13.01
CA LEU A 125 -19.65 21.36 -14.26
C LEU A 125 -19.89 22.86 -14.16
N ARG A 126 -18.96 23.65 -14.69
CA ARG A 126 -19.16 25.08 -14.90
C ARG A 126 -20.26 25.34 -15.91
N TYR A 127 -20.77 26.56 -15.90
CA TYR A 127 -21.89 26.94 -16.74
C TYR A 127 -21.62 26.70 -18.23
N GLN A 128 -20.44 27.06 -18.72
CA GLN A 128 -20.09 26.94 -20.14
C GLN A 128 -19.89 25.48 -20.59
N ALA A 129 -19.28 24.64 -19.76
CA ALA A 129 -19.16 23.20 -20.01
C ALA A 129 -20.53 22.52 -20.00
N LEU A 130 -21.40 22.88 -19.06
CA LEU A 130 -22.78 22.40 -19.01
C LEU A 130 -23.57 22.79 -20.27
N ARG A 131 -23.47 24.04 -20.73
CA ARG A 131 -24.11 24.52 -21.97
C ARG A 131 -23.63 23.74 -23.20
N THR A 132 -22.33 23.48 -23.30
CA THR A 132 -21.74 22.67 -24.39
C THR A 132 -22.26 21.24 -24.37
N LYS A 133 -22.29 20.60 -23.19
CA LYS A 133 -22.77 19.23 -23.00
C LYS A 133 -24.26 19.09 -23.34
N LEU A 134 -25.09 20.03 -22.87
CA LEU A 134 -26.53 20.02 -23.13
C LEU A 134 -26.87 20.36 -24.59
N SER A 135 -26.11 21.24 -25.23
CA SER A 135 -26.24 21.52 -26.66
C SER A 135 -26.02 20.28 -27.52
N ARG A 136 -24.97 19.50 -27.21
CA ARG A 136 -24.69 18.21 -27.89
C ARG A 136 -25.80 17.17 -27.66
N ALA A 137 -26.43 17.20 -26.49
CA ALA A 137 -27.53 16.31 -26.13
C ALA A 137 -28.91 16.78 -26.65
N GLY A 138 -28.99 17.91 -27.37
CA GLY A 138 -30.24 18.43 -27.92
C GLY A 138 -31.17 19.10 -26.89
N HIS A 139 -30.66 19.46 -25.71
CA HIS A 139 -31.44 20.14 -24.65
C HIS A 139 -31.32 21.67 -24.78
N PHE A 140 -32.19 22.27 -25.60
CA PHE A 140 -32.11 23.70 -25.97
C PHE A 140 -32.66 24.74 -24.97
N PRO A 141 -33.67 24.49 -24.11
CA PRO A 141 -34.24 25.53 -23.24
C PRO A 141 -33.20 26.21 -22.33
N PHE A 142 -32.32 25.44 -21.71
CA PHE A 142 -31.22 25.96 -20.91
C PHE A 142 -30.13 26.65 -21.76
N VAL A 143 -29.80 26.08 -22.92
CA VAL A 143 -28.75 26.59 -23.81
C VAL A 143 -29.09 27.97 -24.40
N ASN A 144 -30.37 28.25 -24.55
CA ASN A 144 -30.89 29.53 -25.06
C ASN A 144 -31.09 30.58 -23.94
N SER A 145 -30.89 30.21 -22.68
CA SER A 145 -31.01 31.13 -21.55
C SER A 145 -29.71 31.90 -21.32
N ALA A 146 -29.82 33.17 -20.95
CA ALA A 146 -28.72 34.00 -20.47
C ALA A 146 -28.63 34.03 -18.93
N TYR A 147 -29.23 33.04 -18.24
CA TYR A 147 -29.30 33.00 -16.79
C TYR A 147 -27.90 32.95 -16.15
N GLY A 148 -27.05 32.01 -16.55
CA GLY A 148 -25.72 31.85 -15.94
C GLY A 148 -24.66 32.84 -16.40
N ASP A 149 -24.90 33.61 -17.47
CA ASP A 149 -23.92 34.58 -18.00
C ASP A 149 -23.68 35.76 -17.03
N ASN A 150 -24.61 35.99 -16.08
CA ASN A 150 -24.54 37.06 -15.09
C ASN A 150 -24.20 36.59 -13.68
N HIS A 151 -23.94 35.30 -13.48
CA HIS A 151 -23.66 34.74 -12.15
C HIS A 151 -22.17 34.77 -11.87
N ASP A 152 -21.81 35.15 -10.63
CA ASP A 152 -20.46 34.94 -10.13
C ASP A 152 -20.19 33.44 -9.99
N GLU A 153 -19.12 32.98 -10.64
CA GLU A 153 -18.71 31.58 -10.60
C GLU A 153 -17.47 31.41 -9.73
N VAL A 154 -17.57 30.50 -8.75
CA VAL A 154 -16.44 30.10 -7.90
C VAL A 154 -16.26 28.60 -8.01
N ALA A 155 -15.08 28.18 -8.49
CA ALA A 155 -14.68 26.79 -8.48
C ALA A 155 -14.13 26.41 -7.10
N LEU A 156 -14.67 25.35 -6.51
CA LEU A 156 -14.08 24.74 -5.32
C LEU A 156 -12.67 24.25 -5.65
N ARG A 157 -11.74 24.49 -4.73
CA ARG A 157 -10.36 24.02 -4.84
C ARG A 157 -10.17 22.80 -3.93
N PRO A 158 -9.19 21.93 -4.23
CA PRO A 158 -8.79 20.88 -3.32
C PRO A 158 -8.41 21.43 -1.94
N ILE A 159 -8.66 20.63 -0.90
CA ILE A 159 -8.28 20.97 0.47
C ILE A 159 -6.76 21.20 0.52
N THR A 160 -6.36 22.31 1.14
CA THR A 160 -4.94 22.65 1.27
C THR A 160 -4.27 21.79 2.34
N ARG A 161 -2.94 21.73 2.31
CA ARG A 161 -2.16 21.02 3.33
C ARG A 161 -2.46 21.53 4.74
N ASP A 162 -2.53 22.86 4.91
CA ASP A 162 -2.75 23.48 6.21
C ASP A 162 -4.16 23.20 6.74
N ASP A 163 -5.16 23.25 5.86
CA ASP A 163 -6.54 22.89 6.20
C ASP A 163 -6.63 21.41 6.62
N PHE A 164 -5.94 20.52 5.91
CA PHE A 164 -5.93 19.10 6.24
C PHE A 164 -5.26 18.81 7.59
N ILE A 165 -4.11 19.44 7.86
CA ILE A 165 -3.40 19.26 9.13
C ILE A 165 -4.24 19.82 10.28
N SER A 166 -4.90 20.96 10.07
CA SER A 166 -5.83 21.54 11.04
C SER A 166 -6.99 20.58 11.33
N ALA A 167 -7.56 19.96 10.30
CA ALA A 167 -8.60 18.94 10.45
C ALA A 167 -8.09 17.67 11.16
N ALA A 168 -6.85 17.25 10.90
CA ALA A 168 -6.21 16.11 11.58
C ALA A 168 -6.03 16.39 13.07
N SER A 169 -5.57 17.58 13.43
CA SER A 169 -5.45 18.00 14.84
C SER A 169 -6.81 18.07 15.52
N ALA A 170 -7.85 18.55 14.84
CA ALA A 170 -9.21 18.53 15.37
C ALA A 170 -9.76 17.09 15.56
N ALA A 171 -9.27 16.12 14.78
CA ALA A 171 -9.61 14.70 14.89
C ALA A 171 -8.80 13.95 15.96
N GLY A 172 -7.86 14.61 16.63
CA GLY A 172 -7.05 14.03 17.71
C GLY A 172 -5.68 13.49 17.29
N LEU A 173 -5.27 13.67 16.02
CA LEU A 173 -3.94 13.30 15.53
C LEU A 173 -2.91 14.37 15.86
N THR A 174 -1.67 13.98 16.12
CA THR A 174 -0.56 14.93 16.27
C THR A 174 -0.26 15.62 14.94
N THR A 175 0.35 16.80 14.99
CA THR A 175 0.77 17.53 13.79
C THR A 175 1.73 16.70 12.92
N ALA A 176 2.63 15.91 13.55
CA ALA A 176 3.56 15.03 12.85
C ALA A 176 2.82 13.91 12.08
N GLU A 177 1.83 13.28 12.72
CA GLU A 177 0.97 12.28 12.06
C GLU A 177 0.14 12.91 10.94
N GLY A 178 -0.38 14.13 11.14
CA GLY A 178 -1.08 14.89 10.09
C GLY A 178 -0.21 15.13 8.86
N TYR A 179 1.05 15.54 9.04
CA TYR A 179 2.01 15.68 7.94
C TYR A 179 2.30 14.36 7.22
N GLN A 180 2.43 13.26 7.96
CA GLN A 180 2.67 11.94 7.37
C GLN A 180 1.45 11.44 6.60
N LEU A 181 0.25 11.64 7.14
CA LEU A 181 -1.01 11.23 6.53
C LEU A 181 -1.33 12.06 5.26
N HIS A 182 -0.95 13.33 5.25
CA HIS A 182 -1.14 14.21 4.08
C HIS A 182 -0.43 13.67 2.82
N ARG A 183 0.62 12.86 2.97
CA ARG A 183 1.32 12.23 1.81
C ARG A 183 0.41 11.31 1.00
N TYR A 184 -0.64 10.79 1.63
CA TYR A 184 -1.65 9.94 0.99
C TYR A 184 -2.88 10.73 0.55
N ALA A 185 -2.94 12.03 0.89
CA ALA A 185 -4.09 12.88 0.69
C ALA A 185 -4.05 13.57 -0.67
N GLY A 186 -5.23 13.96 -1.16
CA GLY A 186 -5.43 14.58 -2.46
C GLY A 186 -6.65 14.04 -3.17
N GLY A 187 -7.30 14.90 -3.93
CA GLY A 187 -8.54 14.61 -4.65
C GLY A 187 -9.78 15.13 -3.92
N PRO A 188 -10.94 14.48 -4.07
CA PRO A 188 -12.19 14.94 -3.43
C PRO A 188 -12.17 14.78 -1.90
N ASP A 189 -12.98 15.59 -1.20
CA ASP A 189 -13.11 15.62 0.28
C ASP A 189 -13.26 14.23 0.91
N LYS A 190 -13.97 13.31 0.25
CA LYS A 190 -14.14 11.92 0.72
C LYS A 190 -12.82 11.18 0.93
N VAL A 191 -11.77 11.49 0.16
CA VAL A 191 -10.43 10.93 0.35
C VAL A 191 -9.86 11.41 1.68
N PHE A 192 -9.95 12.71 1.94
CA PHE A 192 -9.45 13.32 3.18
C PHE A 192 -10.22 12.80 4.40
N GLU A 193 -11.55 12.73 4.34
CA GLU A 193 -12.39 12.18 5.41
C GLU A 193 -12.02 10.72 5.73
N ALA A 194 -11.80 9.89 4.71
CA ALA A 194 -11.44 8.49 4.88
C ALA A 194 -10.04 8.33 5.49
N LEU A 195 -9.07 9.14 5.05
CA LEU A 195 -7.73 9.15 5.61
C LEU A 195 -7.73 9.56 7.08
N LEU A 196 -8.44 10.63 7.45
CA LEU A 196 -8.56 11.06 8.85
C LEU A 196 -9.19 9.95 9.71
N THR A 197 -10.21 9.27 9.19
CA THR A 197 -10.85 8.15 9.90
C THR A 197 -9.88 6.99 10.10
N CYS A 198 -9.19 6.55 9.05
CA CYS A 198 -8.27 5.41 9.10
C CYS A 198 -6.92 5.73 9.77
N GLY A 199 -6.54 7.00 9.85
CA GLY A 199 -5.31 7.47 10.49
C GLY A 199 -5.29 7.23 11.99
N ASN A 200 -6.46 7.22 12.64
CA ASN A 200 -6.59 6.87 14.06
C ASN A 200 -6.16 5.43 14.37
N ASP A 201 -6.19 4.54 13.37
CA ASP A 201 -5.75 3.14 13.49
C ASP A 201 -4.26 2.95 13.15
N GLY A 202 -3.53 4.03 12.82
CA GLY A 202 -2.11 4.02 12.47
C GLY A 202 -1.81 4.15 10.96
N LEU A 203 -0.56 4.46 10.61
CA LEU A 203 -0.14 4.71 9.22
C LEU A 203 0.05 3.48 8.32
N PRO A 204 0.54 2.32 8.79
CA PRO A 204 0.75 1.17 7.91
C PRO A 204 -0.55 0.73 7.24
N GLY A 205 -0.57 0.65 5.90
CA GLY A 205 -1.76 0.25 5.11
C GLY A 205 -2.94 1.25 5.17
N VAL A 206 -2.70 2.51 5.56
CA VAL A 206 -3.78 3.51 5.71
C VAL A 206 -4.49 3.81 4.39
N ALA A 207 -3.76 3.77 3.27
CA ALA A 207 -4.33 4.03 1.96
C ALA A 207 -5.31 2.92 1.52
N GLU A 208 -4.99 1.65 1.78
CA GLU A 208 -5.84 0.50 1.51
C GLU A 208 -7.12 0.55 2.36
N ARG A 209 -6.99 0.85 3.65
CA ARG A 209 -8.14 1.01 4.54
C ARG A 209 -9.03 2.17 4.10
N ALA A 210 -8.43 3.30 3.72
CA ALA A 210 -9.18 4.44 3.17
C ALA A 210 -9.90 4.07 1.86
N CYS A 211 -9.24 3.34 0.96
CA CYS A 211 -9.87 2.84 -0.27
C CYS A 211 -11.04 1.91 0.03
N ALA A 212 -10.88 0.99 0.99
CA ALA A 212 -11.94 0.06 1.41
C ALA A 212 -13.14 0.81 2.03
N LEU A 213 -12.88 1.83 2.85
CA LEU A 213 -13.92 2.67 3.46
C LEU A 213 -14.69 3.50 2.42
N ILE A 214 -14.02 3.98 1.39
CA ILE A 214 -14.64 4.73 0.29
C ILE A 214 -15.44 3.79 -0.62
N GLY A 215 -14.90 2.62 -0.98
CA GLY A 215 -15.51 1.70 -1.95
C GLY A 215 -15.85 2.40 -3.27
N ASN A 216 -17.02 2.11 -3.83
CA ASN A 216 -17.44 2.63 -5.14
C ASN A 216 -18.04 4.05 -5.08
N ARG A 217 -17.94 4.73 -3.93
CA ARG A 217 -18.61 6.04 -3.70
C ARG A 217 -18.03 7.19 -4.51
N LEU A 218 -16.85 7.02 -5.12
CA LEU A 218 -16.22 8.01 -6.00
C LEU A 218 -16.41 7.73 -7.50
N GLU A 219 -17.09 6.65 -7.88
CA GLU A 219 -17.33 6.39 -9.31
C GLU A 219 -18.10 7.49 -10.04
N PRO A 220 -19.16 8.10 -9.46
CA PRO A 220 -19.80 9.23 -10.10
C PRO A 220 -18.88 10.44 -10.28
N PHE A 221 -17.84 10.58 -9.45
CA PHE A 221 -16.83 11.62 -9.65
C PHE A 221 -15.95 11.28 -10.87
N PHE A 222 -15.46 10.03 -10.97
CA PHE A 222 -14.66 9.60 -12.12
C PHE A 222 -15.43 9.64 -13.45
N GLU A 223 -16.72 9.30 -13.46
CA GLU A 223 -17.59 9.41 -14.65
C GLU A 223 -17.85 10.86 -15.08
N ASN A 224 -17.73 11.82 -14.17
CA ASN A 224 -17.86 13.24 -14.51
C ASN A 224 -16.53 13.87 -14.90
N ALA A 225 -15.43 13.44 -14.26
CA ALA A 225 -14.10 13.96 -14.51
C ALA A 225 -13.47 13.39 -15.79
N ILE A 226 -13.80 12.14 -16.15
CA ILE A 226 -13.35 11.46 -17.35
C ILE A 226 -14.59 11.05 -18.15
N ASP A 227 -14.72 11.57 -19.38
CA ASP A 227 -15.92 11.36 -20.20
C ASP A 227 -16.11 9.85 -20.49
N PRO A 228 -17.21 9.23 -20.04
CA PRO A 228 -17.47 7.80 -20.24
C PRO A 228 -17.76 7.45 -21.70
N GLN A 229 -18.00 8.44 -22.58
CA GLN A 229 -18.17 8.22 -24.01
C GLN A 229 -16.84 8.16 -24.77
N LEU A 230 -15.71 8.38 -24.10
CA LEU A 230 -14.41 8.19 -24.73
C LEU A 230 -14.18 6.71 -25.06
N PRO A 231 -13.75 6.38 -26.30
CA PRO A 231 -13.48 5.00 -26.71
C PRO A 231 -12.49 4.26 -25.80
N ASP A 232 -11.55 5.00 -25.20
CA ASP A 232 -10.46 4.48 -24.37
C ASP A 232 -10.59 4.94 -22.90
N CYS A 233 -11.80 5.19 -22.39
CA CYS A 233 -12.02 5.71 -21.03
C CYS A 233 -11.39 4.82 -19.94
N ASP A 234 -11.61 3.51 -20.02
CA ASP A 234 -11.08 2.56 -19.03
C ASP A 234 -9.55 2.50 -19.11
N GLU A 235 -8.99 2.53 -20.31
CA GLU A 235 -7.54 2.59 -20.50
C GLU A 235 -6.95 3.91 -19.96
N LEU A 236 -7.64 5.04 -20.16
CA LEU A 236 -7.24 6.33 -19.62
C LEU A 236 -7.25 6.34 -18.08
N ARG A 237 -8.26 5.75 -17.44
CA ARG A 237 -8.33 5.62 -15.97
C ARG A 237 -7.14 4.84 -15.42
N VAL A 238 -6.79 3.74 -16.08
CA VAL A 238 -5.66 2.88 -15.70
C VAL A 238 -4.33 3.62 -15.89
N ARG A 239 -4.16 4.27 -17.04
CA ARG A 239 -2.95 5.05 -17.33
C ARG A 239 -2.81 6.21 -16.35
N LEU A 240 -3.90 6.87 -15.99
CA LEU A 240 -3.88 7.88 -14.94
C LEU A 240 -3.45 7.28 -13.59
N ALA A 241 -4.05 6.16 -13.19
CA ALA A 241 -3.75 5.53 -11.92
C ALA A 241 -2.28 5.09 -11.80
N THR A 242 -1.70 4.66 -12.93
CA THR A 242 -0.31 4.18 -13.03
C THR A 242 0.70 5.25 -13.45
N GLY A 243 0.25 6.50 -13.69
CA GLY A 243 1.08 7.61 -14.15
C GLY A 243 1.61 7.47 -15.59
N GLN A 244 0.93 6.71 -16.46
CA GLN A 244 1.31 6.38 -17.83
C GLN A 244 0.50 7.12 -18.90
N LEU A 245 0.17 8.38 -18.62
CA LEU A 245 -0.55 9.21 -19.56
C LEU A 245 0.31 9.54 -20.78
N GLN A 246 -0.26 9.43 -21.97
CA GLN A 246 0.33 10.01 -23.18
C GLN A 246 0.20 11.53 -23.16
N PRO A 247 1.04 12.28 -23.90
CA PRO A 247 0.96 13.74 -23.94
C PRO A 247 -0.44 14.27 -24.27
N SER A 248 -1.14 13.66 -25.24
CA SER A 248 -2.53 14.01 -25.58
C SER A 248 -3.53 13.73 -24.44
N GLN A 249 -3.26 12.71 -23.63
CA GLN A 249 -4.05 12.35 -22.46
C GLN A 249 -3.75 13.27 -21.27
N GLU A 250 -2.50 13.69 -21.10
CA GLU A 250 -2.11 14.72 -20.12
C GLU A 250 -2.83 16.02 -20.44
N ASP A 251 -2.72 16.49 -21.69
CA ASP A 251 -3.38 17.71 -22.16
C ASP A 251 -4.90 17.63 -21.95
N TYR A 252 -5.52 16.49 -22.28
CA TYR A 252 -6.95 16.29 -22.05
C TYR A 252 -7.30 16.43 -20.57
N LEU A 253 -6.60 15.71 -19.68
CA LEU A 253 -6.90 15.68 -18.25
C LEU A 253 -6.63 17.01 -17.57
N GLU A 254 -5.56 17.73 -17.93
CA GLU A 254 -5.26 19.05 -17.38
C GLU A 254 -6.29 20.12 -17.79
N ASN A 255 -6.88 19.97 -18.97
CA ASN A 255 -7.93 20.87 -19.44
C ASN A 255 -9.32 20.53 -18.89
N THR A 256 -9.46 19.45 -18.10
CA THR A 256 -10.74 19.16 -17.43
C THR A 256 -10.96 20.03 -16.21
N GLU A 257 -12.22 20.36 -15.93
CA GLU A 257 -12.58 21.22 -14.79
C GLU A 257 -12.28 20.59 -13.42
N SER A 258 -12.16 19.26 -13.39
CA SER A 258 -11.82 18.48 -12.19
C SER A 258 -10.32 18.19 -12.07
N ALA A 259 -9.47 18.78 -12.94
CA ALA A 259 -8.03 18.49 -12.97
C ALA A 259 -7.38 18.60 -11.59
N GLY A 260 -7.65 19.68 -10.84
CA GLY A 260 -7.08 19.88 -9.50
C GLY A 260 -7.44 18.78 -8.49
N PHE A 261 -8.54 18.05 -8.69
CA PHE A 261 -8.97 16.94 -7.84
C PHE A 261 -8.57 15.56 -8.40
N LEU A 262 -8.07 15.50 -9.63
CA LEU A 262 -7.82 14.25 -10.33
C LEU A 262 -6.33 14.03 -10.57
N VAL A 263 -5.63 15.07 -11.02
CA VAL A 263 -4.24 15.02 -11.47
C VAL A 263 -3.34 16.02 -10.77
N ARG A 264 -2.06 15.70 -10.68
CA ARG A 264 -0.99 16.62 -10.29
C ARG A 264 0.29 16.31 -11.06
N ARG A 265 1.17 17.31 -11.22
CA ARG A 265 2.50 17.09 -11.77
C ARG A 265 3.49 16.69 -10.68
N THR A 266 4.28 15.66 -10.97
CA THR A 266 5.40 15.20 -10.15
C THR A 266 6.60 16.15 -10.31
N SER A 267 7.63 16.01 -9.45
CA SER A 267 8.90 16.74 -9.61
C SER A 267 9.61 16.45 -10.94
N SER A 268 9.34 15.28 -11.54
CA SER A 268 9.83 14.90 -12.87
C SER A 268 9.03 15.51 -14.04
N GLY A 269 7.99 16.28 -13.74
CA GLY A 269 7.10 16.90 -14.73
C GLY A 269 5.97 15.99 -15.24
N ARG A 270 5.96 14.69 -14.90
CA ARG A 270 4.91 13.75 -15.31
C ARG A 270 3.58 14.01 -14.60
N LEU A 271 2.46 13.80 -15.29
CA LEU A 271 1.13 13.90 -14.72
C LEU A 271 0.69 12.56 -14.08
N VAL A 272 0.26 12.60 -12.82
CA VAL A 272 -0.18 11.42 -12.04
C VAL A 272 -1.47 11.72 -11.29
N ALA A 273 -2.15 10.68 -10.80
CA ALA A 273 -3.29 10.86 -9.90
C ALA A 273 -2.91 11.69 -8.66
N THR A 274 -3.79 12.56 -8.16
CA THR A 274 -3.48 13.47 -7.03
C THR A 274 -3.01 12.75 -5.77
N SER A 275 -3.49 11.52 -5.54
CA SER A 275 -3.13 10.74 -4.36
C SER A 275 -3.08 9.23 -4.62
N PRO A 276 -2.31 8.48 -3.80
CA PRO A 276 -2.26 7.02 -3.87
C PRO A 276 -3.61 6.35 -3.61
N VAL A 277 -4.48 6.97 -2.80
CA VAL A 277 -5.85 6.50 -2.58
C VAL A 277 -6.66 6.61 -3.87
N LEU A 278 -6.56 7.75 -4.56
CA LEU A 278 -7.26 7.96 -5.83
C LEU A 278 -6.77 6.98 -6.92
N SER A 279 -5.45 6.78 -7.01
CA SER A 279 -4.85 5.79 -7.92
C SER A 279 -5.39 4.38 -7.67
N ARG A 280 -5.40 3.91 -6.41
CA ARG A 280 -5.96 2.60 -6.05
C ARG A 280 -7.45 2.49 -6.38
N LEU A 281 -8.23 3.55 -6.15
CA LEU A 281 -9.66 3.56 -6.51
C LEU A 281 -9.90 3.54 -8.02
N LEU A 282 -9.09 4.27 -8.80
CA LEU A 282 -9.11 4.21 -10.27
C LEU A 282 -8.74 2.82 -10.80
N LEU A 283 -7.79 2.12 -10.15
CA LEU A 283 -7.43 0.74 -10.48
C LEU A 283 -8.53 -0.27 -10.14
N ARG A 284 -9.28 -0.05 -9.05
CA ARG A 284 -10.39 -0.94 -8.65
C ARG A 284 -11.55 -0.88 -9.65
N GLY A 285 -11.97 0.33 -10.05
CA GLY A 285 -13.06 0.53 -11.01
C GLY A 285 -14.37 -0.19 -10.64
N ARG A 286 -15.30 -0.32 -11.61
CA ARG A 286 -16.57 -1.05 -11.41
C ARG A 286 -16.51 -2.55 -11.70
N ASP A 287 -15.69 -3.01 -12.65
CA ASP A 287 -15.52 -4.43 -13.05
C ASP A 287 -14.26 -4.62 -13.94
N GLY A 288 -13.20 -3.82 -13.74
CA GLY A 288 -12.06 -3.77 -14.66
C GLY A 288 -11.06 -4.94 -14.55
N PRO A 289 -10.25 -5.23 -15.59
CA PRO A 289 -9.22 -6.28 -15.58
C PRO A 289 -8.08 -6.06 -14.57
N TRP A 290 -8.13 -4.99 -13.79
CA TRP A 290 -7.10 -4.48 -12.88
C TRP A 290 -7.37 -4.78 -11.40
N GLY A 291 -8.51 -5.43 -11.06
CA GLY A 291 -8.71 -6.08 -9.76
C GLY A 291 -7.54 -7.00 -9.38
N ARG A 292 -6.90 -7.61 -10.38
CA ARG A 292 -5.69 -8.43 -10.24
C ARG A 292 -4.52 -7.71 -9.55
N TYR A 293 -4.33 -6.41 -9.75
CA TYR A 293 -3.29 -5.65 -9.03
C TYR A 293 -3.63 -5.50 -7.55
N THR A 294 -4.91 -5.31 -7.24
CA THR A 294 -5.39 -5.29 -5.85
C THR A 294 -5.21 -6.67 -5.21
N GLU A 295 -5.59 -7.74 -5.91
CA GLU A 295 -5.40 -9.13 -5.47
C GLU A 295 -3.91 -9.45 -5.20
N VAL A 296 -2.99 -8.97 -6.04
CA VAL A 296 -1.54 -9.12 -5.81
C VAL A 296 -1.12 -8.42 -4.51
N LEU A 297 -1.56 -7.18 -4.28
CA LEU A 297 -1.26 -6.47 -3.04
C LEU A 297 -1.85 -7.18 -1.82
N GLU A 298 -3.08 -7.70 -1.91
CA GLU A 298 -3.71 -8.49 -0.84
C GLU A 298 -2.91 -9.76 -0.51
N HIS A 299 -2.44 -10.50 -1.52
CA HIS A 299 -1.55 -11.64 -1.31
C HIS A 299 -0.20 -11.24 -0.70
N LEU A 300 0.37 -10.10 -1.11
CA LEU A 300 1.61 -9.57 -0.52
C LEU A 300 1.41 -9.18 0.95
N TYR A 301 0.29 -8.54 1.31
CA TYR A 301 -0.06 -8.25 2.70
C TYR A 301 -0.24 -9.53 3.53
N ALA A 302 -0.72 -10.61 2.93
CA ALA A 302 -0.84 -11.93 3.56
C ALA A 302 0.47 -12.74 3.61
N GLU A 303 1.59 -12.17 3.13
CA GLU A 303 2.88 -12.87 2.93
C GLU A 303 2.78 -14.14 2.04
N ASP A 304 1.76 -14.22 1.17
CA ASP A 304 1.59 -15.28 0.17
C ASP A 304 2.26 -14.88 -1.17
N PHE A 305 3.59 -14.94 -1.17
CA PHE A 305 4.40 -14.57 -2.34
C PHE A 305 4.18 -15.49 -3.54
N SER A 306 3.72 -16.74 -3.32
CA SER A 306 3.43 -17.69 -4.40
C SER A 306 2.18 -17.26 -5.18
N ALA A 307 1.09 -16.96 -4.47
CA ALA A 307 -0.14 -16.48 -5.09
C ALA A 307 0.05 -15.11 -5.73
N ALA A 308 0.75 -14.19 -5.05
CA ALA A 308 1.07 -12.86 -5.60
C ALA A 308 1.79 -12.95 -6.95
N ALA A 309 2.83 -13.77 -7.06
CA ALA A 309 3.59 -13.94 -8.31
C ALA A 309 2.80 -14.64 -9.42
N ALA A 310 1.95 -15.62 -9.07
CA ALA A 310 1.05 -16.26 -10.04
C ALA A 310 0.12 -15.22 -10.69
N MET A 311 -0.41 -14.30 -9.88
CA MET A 311 -1.27 -13.22 -10.35
C MET A 311 -0.51 -12.15 -11.14
N VAL A 312 0.73 -11.83 -10.76
CA VAL A 312 1.61 -10.90 -11.48
C VAL A 312 1.85 -11.33 -12.94
N SER A 313 1.97 -12.63 -13.20
CA SER A 313 2.14 -13.16 -14.56
C SER A 313 0.97 -12.84 -15.50
N LEU A 314 -0.19 -12.51 -14.94
CA LEU A 314 -1.42 -12.18 -15.65
C LEU A 314 -1.62 -10.68 -15.84
N LEU A 315 -0.68 -9.85 -15.40
CA LEU A 315 -0.73 -8.39 -15.48
C LEU A 315 -0.03 -7.86 -16.74
N ASP A 316 -0.43 -6.68 -17.19
CA ASP A 316 0.30 -5.95 -18.22
C ASP A 316 1.63 -5.40 -17.67
N GLN A 317 2.74 -5.73 -18.34
CA GLN A 317 4.11 -5.33 -17.96
C GLN A 317 4.76 -4.41 -19.00
N ARG A 318 3.99 -3.76 -19.88
CA ARG A 318 4.51 -2.88 -20.94
C ARG A 318 5.31 -1.67 -20.44
N SER A 319 5.08 -1.23 -19.21
CA SER A 319 5.75 -0.08 -18.60
C SER A 319 6.95 -0.50 -17.73
N PRO A 320 8.05 0.30 -17.70
CA PRO A 320 9.21 0.02 -16.85
C PRO A 320 8.86 -0.17 -15.37
N HIS A 321 7.96 0.65 -14.79
CA HIS A 321 7.61 0.53 -13.36
C HIS A 321 6.78 -0.73 -13.06
N LEU A 322 5.88 -1.12 -13.97
CA LEU A 322 5.08 -2.34 -13.82
C LEU A 322 5.93 -3.60 -14.04
N LYS A 323 6.86 -3.55 -14.98
CA LYS A 323 7.89 -4.58 -15.17
C LYS A 323 8.76 -4.71 -13.91
N VAL A 324 9.19 -3.60 -13.31
CA VAL A 324 9.94 -3.60 -12.04
C VAL A 324 9.10 -4.17 -10.90
N PHE A 325 7.85 -3.73 -10.74
CA PHE A 325 6.93 -4.27 -9.75
C PHE A 325 6.81 -5.78 -9.88
N ALA A 326 6.51 -6.27 -11.10
CA ALA A 326 6.38 -7.69 -11.39
C ALA A 326 7.66 -8.47 -11.05
N GLN A 327 8.81 -7.95 -11.49
CA GLN A 327 10.13 -8.54 -11.25
C GLN A 327 10.51 -8.57 -9.76
N LEU A 328 10.16 -7.53 -8.99
CA LEU A 328 10.39 -7.51 -7.54
C LEU A 328 9.48 -8.50 -6.81
N VAL A 329 8.21 -8.65 -7.21
CA VAL A 329 7.32 -9.70 -6.68
C VAL A 329 7.87 -11.09 -6.99
N ASP A 330 8.36 -11.32 -8.21
CA ASP A 330 8.98 -12.60 -8.58
C ASP A 330 10.27 -12.88 -7.79
N MET A 331 11.07 -11.85 -7.49
CA MET A 331 12.23 -11.98 -6.61
C MET A 331 11.82 -12.29 -5.17
N LEU A 332 10.76 -11.65 -4.65
CA LEU A 332 10.20 -11.98 -3.33
C LEU A 332 9.70 -13.43 -3.29
N ARG A 333 9.02 -13.91 -4.34
CA ARG A 333 8.68 -15.33 -4.48
C ARG A 333 9.94 -16.20 -4.45
N ALA A 334 10.96 -15.87 -5.22
CA ALA A 334 12.21 -16.64 -5.26
C ALA A 334 12.89 -16.73 -3.89
N VAL A 335 12.81 -15.67 -3.08
CA VAL A 335 13.38 -15.62 -1.72
C VAL A 335 12.48 -16.28 -0.68
N TYR A 336 11.15 -16.10 -0.73
CA TYR A 336 10.25 -16.40 0.38
C TYR A 336 9.19 -17.49 0.13
N ALA A 337 8.95 -17.90 -1.11
CA ALA A 337 8.01 -19.00 -1.40
C ALA A 337 8.53 -20.36 -0.94
N GLU A 338 7.62 -21.32 -0.73
CA GLU A 338 7.95 -22.71 -0.43
C GLU A 338 8.52 -23.40 -1.67
N ASN A 339 9.84 -23.54 -1.74
CA ASN A 339 10.54 -24.23 -2.83
C ASN A 339 11.52 -25.28 -2.28
N ILE A 340 11.70 -26.37 -3.03
CA ILE A 340 12.56 -27.51 -2.67
C ILE A 340 13.84 -27.45 -3.50
N GLY A 341 14.98 -27.28 -2.81
CA GLY A 341 16.31 -27.30 -3.41
C GLY A 341 17.31 -26.49 -2.59
N LEU A 342 18.52 -27.05 -2.42
CA LEU A 342 19.74 -26.64 -1.72
C LEU A 342 19.76 -25.58 -0.61
N LEU A 343 18.99 -24.49 -0.71
CA LEU A 343 18.86 -23.42 0.29
C LEU A 343 17.44 -22.82 0.34
N GLY A 344 16.41 -23.51 -0.16
CA GLY A 344 15.01 -23.07 -0.16
C GLY A 344 14.72 -21.76 -0.92
N ILE A 345 15.72 -21.22 -1.61
CA ILE A 345 15.72 -19.95 -2.33
C ILE A 345 16.09 -20.25 -3.79
N ASP A 346 15.33 -19.69 -4.73
CA ASP A 346 15.58 -19.83 -6.16
C ASP A 346 16.64 -18.80 -6.63
N TRP A 347 17.90 -19.14 -6.37
CA TRP A 347 19.07 -18.30 -6.72
C TRP A 347 19.21 -18.04 -8.22
N THR A 348 18.78 -18.98 -9.05
CA THR A 348 18.81 -18.84 -10.52
C THR A 348 17.87 -17.73 -10.96
N THR A 349 16.64 -17.71 -10.43
CA THR A 349 15.66 -16.65 -10.71
C THR A 349 16.14 -15.30 -10.17
N ILE A 350 16.72 -15.27 -8.96
CA ILE A 350 17.30 -14.06 -8.37
C ILE A 350 18.40 -13.47 -9.27
N GLU A 351 19.36 -14.28 -9.71
CA GLU A 351 20.46 -13.81 -10.57
C GLU A 351 19.90 -13.26 -11.90
N ARG A 352 19.00 -14.01 -12.54
CA ARG A 352 18.44 -13.64 -13.84
C ARG A 352 17.64 -12.33 -13.78
N ILE A 353 16.70 -12.24 -12.84
CA ILE A 353 15.83 -11.06 -12.71
C ILE A 353 16.62 -9.87 -12.17
N GLY A 354 17.40 -10.07 -11.12
CA GLY A 354 18.17 -9.00 -10.50
C GLY A 354 19.22 -8.41 -11.45
N GLN A 355 19.87 -9.23 -12.28
CA GLN A 355 20.79 -8.72 -13.30
C GLN A 355 20.07 -7.84 -14.34
N ALA A 356 18.88 -8.26 -14.79
CA ALA A 356 18.08 -7.47 -15.73
C ALA A 356 17.70 -6.12 -15.11
N LEU A 357 17.19 -6.11 -13.88
CA LEU A 357 16.84 -4.90 -13.13
C LEU A 357 18.01 -3.92 -12.98
N LEU A 358 19.22 -4.43 -12.71
CA LEU A 358 20.42 -3.60 -12.53
C LEU A 358 21.02 -3.09 -13.86
N THR A 359 20.84 -3.81 -14.95
CA THR A 359 21.47 -3.49 -16.25
C THR A 359 20.59 -2.58 -17.12
N GLU A 360 19.26 -2.76 -17.07
CA GLU A 360 18.30 -2.06 -17.94
C GLU A 360 18.02 -0.59 -17.53
N ARG A 361 18.77 -0.03 -16.56
CA ARG A 361 18.47 1.28 -15.92
C ARG A 361 17.00 1.37 -15.45
N SER A 362 16.46 0.25 -14.97
CA SER A 362 15.10 0.17 -14.48
C SER A 362 14.88 1.09 -13.27
N PRO A 363 13.68 1.66 -13.07
CA PRO A 363 13.37 2.54 -11.94
C PRO A 363 13.19 1.73 -10.63
N ILE A 364 14.28 1.10 -10.18
CA ILE A 364 14.31 0.28 -8.96
C ILE A 364 14.47 1.11 -7.68
N GLY A 365 14.77 2.41 -7.81
CA GLY A 365 14.80 3.38 -6.73
C GLY A 365 15.58 2.90 -5.50
N GLN A 366 14.91 2.92 -4.34
CA GLN A 366 15.46 2.51 -3.05
C GLN A 366 15.74 1.00 -2.93
N HIS A 367 15.21 0.17 -3.83
CA HIS A 367 15.38 -1.29 -3.79
C HIS A 367 16.69 -1.76 -4.43
N ALA A 368 17.48 -0.84 -4.99
CA ALA A 368 18.71 -1.18 -5.71
C ALA A 368 19.74 -1.93 -4.85
N GLU A 369 19.87 -1.56 -3.57
CA GLU A 369 20.80 -2.23 -2.65
C GLU A 369 20.37 -3.67 -2.35
N TRP A 370 19.08 -3.88 -2.12
CA TRP A 370 18.51 -5.21 -1.93
C TRP A 370 18.74 -6.11 -3.15
N VAL A 371 18.46 -5.60 -4.35
CA VAL A 371 18.71 -6.34 -5.59
C VAL A 371 20.20 -6.65 -5.77
N ARG A 372 21.10 -5.68 -5.53
CA ARG A 372 22.56 -5.89 -5.66
C ARG A 372 23.08 -6.96 -4.70
N ALA A 373 22.66 -6.92 -3.43
CA ALA A 373 23.08 -7.90 -2.43
C ALA A 373 22.65 -9.31 -2.84
N LEU A 374 21.39 -9.49 -3.22
CA LEU A 374 20.86 -10.79 -3.64
C LEU A 374 21.53 -11.34 -4.91
N VAL A 375 21.81 -10.48 -5.90
CA VAL A 375 22.57 -10.88 -7.11
C VAL A 375 23.99 -11.29 -6.75
N GLY A 376 24.66 -10.54 -5.86
CA GLY A 376 25.99 -10.88 -5.36
C GLY A 376 26.02 -12.25 -4.68
N TRP A 377 25.04 -12.51 -3.82
CA TRP A 377 24.88 -13.79 -3.13
C TRP A 377 24.53 -14.94 -4.10
N ALA A 378 23.63 -14.72 -5.06
CA ALA A 378 23.28 -15.74 -6.05
C ALA A 378 24.50 -16.20 -6.86
N ARG A 379 25.37 -15.27 -7.28
CA ARG A 379 26.63 -15.61 -7.98
C ARG A 379 27.58 -16.41 -7.10
N ARG A 380 27.70 -16.07 -5.81
CA ARG A 380 28.54 -16.82 -4.86
C ARG A 380 28.03 -18.25 -4.68
N VAL A 381 26.72 -18.42 -4.49
CA VAL A 381 26.09 -19.76 -4.40
C VAL A 381 26.37 -20.56 -5.67
N LYS A 382 26.15 -19.97 -6.84
CA LYS A 382 26.38 -20.63 -8.13
C LYS A 382 27.84 -21.01 -8.37
N ALA A 383 28.78 -20.17 -7.98
CA ALA A 383 30.21 -20.47 -8.08
C ALA A 383 30.65 -21.61 -7.14
N ALA A 384 29.94 -21.80 -6.02
CA ALA A 384 30.26 -22.79 -5.02
C ALA A 384 29.61 -24.17 -5.29
N VAL A 385 28.57 -24.23 -6.12
CA VAL A 385 27.83 -25.47 -6.44
C VAL A 385 28.42 -26.16 -7.68
N ASP A 386 28.95 -27.37 -7.49
CA ASP A 386 29.36 -28.25 -8.59
C ASP A 386 28.14 -28.73 -9.39
N THR A 387 28.13 -28.54 -10.71
CA THR A 387 27.01 -28.87 -11.62
C THR A 387 26.69 -30.37 -11.75
N GLY A 388 27.45 -31.25 -11.09
CA GLY A 388 27.33 -32.71 -11.21
C GLY A 388 26.74 -33.45 -10.01
N ILE A 389 26.25 -32.76 -8.97
CA ILE A 389 25.78 -33.39 -7.72
C ILE A 389 24.31 -33.04 -7.42
N SER A 390 23.57 -34.01 -6.85
CA SER A 390 22.13 -33.95 -6.53
C SER A 390 21.70 -32.63 -5.82
N PRO A 391 20.47 -32.11 -6.06
CA PRO A 391 20.00 -30.81 -5.57
C PRO A 391 19.67 -30.73 -4.07
N ASP A 392 19.96 -31.78 -3.29
CA ASP A 392 19.58 -31.85 -1.88
C ASP A 392 20.46 -30.93 -1.00
N VAL A 393 19.82 -30.28 -0.02
CA VAL A 393 20.32 -29.26 0.92
C VAL A 393 21.82 -29.34 1.23
N ARG A 394 22.63 -28.45 0.63
CA ARG A 394 24.08 -28.34 0.85
C ARG A 394 24.48 -26.99 1.42
N LEU A 395 23.99 -26.72 2.62
CA LEU A 395 24.57 -25.68 3.48
C LEU A 395 26.07 -25.91 3.71
N ASP A 396 26.57 -27.15 3.57
CA ASP A 396 28.00 -27.49 3.64
C ASP A 396 28.86 -26.77 2.59
N VAL A 397 28.27 -26.44 1.43
CA VAL A 397 28.96 -25.70 0.36
C VAL A 397 29.24 -24.26 0.78
N LEU A 398 28.29 -23.61 1.47
CA LEU A 398 28.49 -22.27 2.04
C LEU A 398 29.36 -22.30 3.28
N ALA A 399 29.23 -23.32 4.13
CA ALA A 399 29.99 -23.47 5.37
C ALA A 399 31.51 -23.39 5.14
N ARG A 400 32.00 -23.87 4.01
CA ARG A 400 33.43 -23.83 3.62
C ARG A 400 33.99 -22.41 3.47
N GLY A 401 33.16 -21.48 3.03
CA GLY A 401 33.53 -20.08 2.86
C GLY A 401 33.35 -19.25 4.12
N ALA A 402 33.00 -19.85 5.26
CA ALA A 402 32.63 -19.14 6.49
C ALA A 402 33.77 -18.33 7.14
N THR A 403 34.96 -18.29 6.55
CA THR A 403 36.01 -17.32 6.88
C THR A 403 35.74 -15.93 6.29
N GLU A 404 35.01 -15.84 5.17
CA GLU A 404 34.64 -14.57 4.51
C GLU A 404 33.41 -13.92 5.16
N GLU A 405 33.46 -12.61 5.39
CA GLU A 405 32.37 -11.86 6.03
C GLU A 405 31.04 -11.96 5.26
N GLU A 406 31.08 -11.82 3.94
CA GLU A 406 29.88 -11.91 3.10
C GLU A 406 29.25 -13.31 3.09
N VAL A 407 30.07 -14.37 3.23
CA VAL A 407 29.56 -15.74 3.34
C VAL A 407 28.92 -15.96 4.70
N LYS A 408 29.46 -15.37 5.78
CA LYS A 408 28.84 -15.39 7.12
C LYS A 408 27.45 -14.74 7.09
N LYS A 409 27.31 -13.56 6.49
CA LYS A 409 26.01 -12.87 6.31
C LYS A 409 25.03 -13.70 5.50
N LEU A 410 25.46 -14.22 4.35
CA LEU A 410 24.66 -15.10 3.50
C LEU A 410 24.21 -16.37 4.24
N PHE A 411 25.09 -17.01 5.00
CA PHE A 411 24.78 -18.22 5.76
C PHE A 411 23.70 -17.94 6.81
N VAL A 412 23.83 -16.87 7.60
CA VAL A 412 22.82 -16.45 8.58
C VAL A 412 21.49 -16.12 7.91
N PHE A 413 21.52 -15.40 6.79
CA PHE A 413 20.32 -15.06 6.02
C PHE A 413 19.58 -16.30 5.52
N VAL A 414 20.29 -17.26 4.95
CA VAL A 414 19.72 -18.50 4.43
C VAL A 414 19.12 -19.35 5.55
N VAL A 415 19.87 -19.58 6.63
CA VAL A 415 19.38 -20.41 7.74
C VAL A 415 18.15 -19.79 8.39
N ALA A 416 18.14 -18.47 8.61
CA ALA A 416 16.97 -17.78 9.16
C ALA A 416 15.75 -17.87 8.24
N THR A 417 15.95 -17.63 6.94
CA THR A 417 14.89 -17.70 5.93
C THR A 417 14.34 -19.12 5.84
N PHE A 418 15.22 -20.13 5.86
CA PHE A 418 14.86 -21.53 5.86
C PHE A 418 14.04 -21.92 7.10
N LEU A 419 14.47 -21.55 8.31
CA LEU A 419 13.73 -21.81 9.54
C LEU A 419 12.34 -21.12 9.52
N LYS A 420 12.25 -19.86 9.07
CA LYS A 420 10.96 -19.16 8.95
C LYS A 420 10.01 -19.92 8.01
N LYS A 421 10.50 -20.42 6.87
CA LYS A 421 9.70 -21.18 5.90
C LYS A 421 9.29 -22.55 6.42
N ALA A 422 10.27 -23.35 6.85
CA ALA A 422 10.02 -24.71 7.33
C ALA A 422 9.06 -24.69 8.53
N GLY A 423 9.12 -23.65 9.37
CA GLY A 423 8.25 -23.46 10.54
C GLY A 423 6.77 -23.25 10.21
N ARG A 424 6.40 -22.92 8.97
CA ARG A 424 5.00 -22.74 8.53
C ARG A 424 4.27 -24.06 8.24
N SER A 425 4.99 -25.18 8.16
CA SER A 425 4.37 -26.48 7.87
C SER A 425 3.52 -26.98 9.05
N ASP A 426 2.24 -27.27 8.77
CA ASP A 426 1.30 -27.87 9.73
C ASP A 426 1.74 -29.25 10.24
N SER A 427 2.63 -29.95 9.53
CA SER A 427 3.18 -31.23 9.97
C SER A 427 4.41 -31.04 10.87
N PRO A 428 4.38 -31.49 12.15
CA PRO A 428 5.55 -31.47 13.02
C PRO A 428 6.69 -32.36 12.49
N THR A 429 6.36 -33.51 11.91
CA THR A 429 7.32 -34.42 11.28
C THR A 429 8.07 -33.75 10.14
N ARG A 430 7.37 -33.01 9.27
CA ARG A 430 8.00 -32.25 8.19
C ARG A 430 8.90 -31.13 8.74
N ARG A 431 8.42 -30.39 9.75
CA ARG A 431 9.23 -29.37 10.45
C ARG A 431 10.53 -29.93 11.01
N VAL A 432 10.47 -31.09 11.67
CA VAL A 432 11.65 -31.75 12.24
C VAL A 432 12.59 -32.24 11.15
N ARG A 433 12.06 -32.94 10.14
CA ARG A 433 12.86 -33.47 9.03
C ARG A 433 13.62 -32.37 8.30
N ASP A 434 12.94 -31.26 8.00
CA ASP A 434 13.53 -30.17 7.23
C ASP A 434 14.55 -29.39 8.10
N ALA A 435 14.26 -29.14 9.38
CA ALA A 435 15.18 -28.41 10.28
C ALA A 435 16.36 -29.23 10.83
N ALA A 436 16.33 -30.56 10.77
CA ALA A 436 17.33 -31.44 11.40
C ALA A 436 18.78 -31.23 10.87
N VAL A 437 18.94 -30.68 9.68
CA VAL A 437 20.25 -30.38 9.06
C VAL A 437 20.86 -29.06 9.55
N VAL A 438 20.05 -28.15 10.11
CA VAL A 438 20.49 -26.81 10.52
C VAL A 438 21.55 -26.85 11.63
N PRO A 439 21.37 -27.62 12.73
CA PRO A 439 22.38 -27.71 13.79
C PRO A 439 23.74 -28.19 13.27
N GLU A 440 23.75 -29.22 12.42
CA GLU A 440 24.99 -29.72 11.81
C GLU A 440 25.64 -28.64 10.94
N SER A 441 24.85 -27.95 10.12
CA SER A 441 25.35 -26.90 9.23
C SER A 441 25.99 -25.74 10.01
N ILE A 442 25.40 -25.33 11.13
CA ILE A 442 25.97 -24.30 12.02
C ILE A 442 27.31 -24.75 12.58
N LEU A 443 27.40 -25.98 13.09
CA LEU A 443 28.65 -26.52 13.62
C LEU A 443 29.73 -26.65 12.53
N GLN A 444 29.35 -27.08 11.33
CA GLN A 444 30.27 -27.15 10.20
C GLN A 444 30.81 -25.76 9.82
N ALA A 445 29.93 -24.76 9.72
CA ALA A 445 30.34 -23.39 9.40
C ALA A 445 31.27 -22.80 10.47
N LEU A 446 30.98 -23.05 11.74
CA LEU A 446 31.86 -22.66 12.84
C LEU A 446 33.21 -23.35 12.76
N ALA A 447 33.24 -24.67 12.52
CA ALA A 447 34.48 -25.43 12.35
C ALA A 447 35.35 -24.82 11.24
N TYR A 448 34.80 -24.58 10.05
CA TYR A 448 35.54 -23.93 8.96
C TYR A 448 36.01 -22.52 9.33
N SER A 449 35.18 -21.72 10.00
CA SER A 449 35.56 -20.37 10.44
C SER A 449 36.69 -20.36 11.48
N LEU A 450 36.87 -21.47 12.21
CA LEU A 450 37.93 -21.71 13.19
C LEU A 450 39.14 -22.45 12.58
N GLY A 451 39.16 -22.66 11.25
CA GLY A 451 40.27 -23.28 10.53
C GLY A 451 40.26 -24.82 10.53
N LEU A 452 39.14 -25.46 10.88
CA LEU A 452 38.98 -26.91 10.87
C LEU A 452 38.22 -27.38 9.61
N ASP A 453 38.89 -28.16 8.75
CA ASP A 453 38.23 -28.81 7.61
C ASP A 453 37.44 -30.04 8.07
N VAL A 454 36.12 -29.96 7.99
CA VAL A 454 35.20 -31.04 8.40
C VAL A 454 35.33 -32.28 7.51
N ARG A 455 35.83 -32.15 6.27
CA ARG A 455 35.94 -33.30 5.35
C ARG A 455 37.18 -34.14 5.58
N SER A 456 38.19 -33.58 6.22
CA SER A 456 39.47 -34.23 6.47
C SER A 456 40.02 -33.77 7.81
N ALA A 457 39.80 -34.58 8.84
CA ALA A 457 40.30 -34.29 10.17
C ALA A 457 41.83 -34.12 10.19
N PRO A 458 42.36 -33.14 10.95
CA PRO A 458 43.79 -32.90 11.04
C PRO A 458 44.51 -34.02 11.80
N ASP A 459 45.83 -34.13 11.60
CA ASP A 459 46.68 -35.11 12.31
C ASP A 459 46.66 -34.91 13.83
N ARG A 460 46.45 -33.67 14.29
CA ARG A 460 46.36 -33.34 15.71
C ARG A 460 45.37 -32.21 15.93
N LEU A 461 44.43 -32.42 16.85
CA LEU A 461 43.55 -31.37 17.36
C LEU A 461 44.28 -30.54 18.44
N PRO A 462 43.87 -29.28 18.68
CA PRO A 462 44.36 -28.50 19.81
C PRO A 462 44.21 -29.24 21.14
N GLU A 463 45.13 -29.03 22.08
CA GLU A 463 45.06 -29.65 23.41
C GLU A 463 44.03 -28.93 24.29
N LEU A 464 42.77 -29.38 24.20
CA LEU A 464 41.63 -28.85 24.93
C LEU A 464 40.92 -29.98 25.69
N ASP A 465 40.14 -29.62 26.71
CA ASP A 465 39.28 -30.58 27.40
C ASP A 465 38.00 -30.83 26.59
N TYR A 466 38.04 -31.84 25.73
CA TYR A 466 36.90 -32.28 24.92
C TYR A 466 35.89 -33.12 25.71
N GLN A 467 36.33 -33.79 26.79
CA GLN A 467 35.51 -34.78 27.48
C GLN A 467 34.29 -34.12 28.16
N ILE A 468 34.42 -32.87 28.62
CA ILE A 468 33.32 -32.13 29.28
C ILE A 468 32.09 -31.95 28.38
N TYR A 469 32.27 -31.94 27.06
CA TYR A 469 31.18 -31.79 26.09
C TYR A 469 30.64 -33.14 25.58
N PHE A 470 31.31 -34.26 25.90
CA PHE A 470 30.91 -35.58 25.39
C PHE A 470 29.88 -36.23 26.32
N GLY A 471 28.65 -36.40 25.81
CA GLY A 471 27.52 -36.87 26.62
C GLY A 471 27.43 -38.37 26.89
N ARG A 472 28.39 -39.18 26.45
CA ARG A 472 28.38 -40.65 26.66
C ARG A 472 29.31 -41.04 27.82
N LYS A 473 29.06 -42.22 28.39
CA LYS A 473 29.86 -42.77 29.51
C LYS A 473 31.28 -43.17 29.10
N ASP A 474 31.53 -43.38 27.81
CA ASP A 474 32.83 -43.76 27.28
C ASP A 474 33.76 -42.54 27.14
N THR A 475 35.05 -42.79 26.95
CA THR A 475 36.03 -41.75 26.63
C THR A 475 35.79 -41.23 25.20
N PHE A 476 35.80 -39.90 25.04
CA PHE A 476 35.71 -39.27 23.73
C PHE A 476 36.85 -39.75 22.81
N GLN A 477 36.48 -40.22 21.62
CA GLN A 477 37.43 -40.64 20.59
C GLN A 477 37.59 -39.52 19.55
N PRO A 478 38.78 -38.93 19.40
CA PRO A 478 39.01 -37.92 18.37
C PRO A 478 38.82 -38.52 16.96
N PRO A 479 38.48 -37.68 15.97
CA PRO A 479 38.38 -38.13 14.58
C PRO A 479 39.72 -38.66 14.08
N VAL A 480 39.64 -39.73 13.27
CA VAL A 480 40.82 -40.33 12.64
C VAL A 480 41.36 -39.35 11.59
N PRO A 481 42.68 -39.09 11.55
CA PRO A 481 43.26 -38.20 10.54
C PRO A 481 42.86 -38.56 9.11
N GLY A 482 42.51 -37.55 8.32
CA GLY A 482 42.07 -37.72 6.93
C GLY A 482 40.62 -38.22 6.74
N GLN A 483 39.90 -38.52 7.82
CA GLN A 483 38.47 -38.91 7.75
C GLN A 483 37.54 -37.71 7.97
N PRO A 484 36.31 -37.75 7.44
CA PRO A 484 35.29 -36.75 7.74
C PRO A 484 34.93 -36.70 9.23
N ILE A 485 34.76 -35.49 9.76
CA ILE A 485 34.35 -35.25 11.15
C ILE A 485 32.83 -35.43 11.24
N THR A 486 32.40 -36.37 12.08
CA THR A 486 30.97 -36.68 12.28
C THR A 486 30.27 -35.60 13.12
N MET A 487 28.93 -35.51 13.03
CA MET A 487 28.15 -34.58 13.85
C MET A 487 28.39 -34.76 15.36
N THR A 488 28.54 -36.02 15.82
CA THR A 488 28.88 -36.31 17.23
C THR A 488 30.23 -35.73 17.62
N GLN A 489 31.22 -35.77 16.72
CA GLN A 489 32.52 -35.15 16.96
C GLN A 489 32.45 -33.62 16.87
N LEU A 490 31.67 -33.06 15.93
CA LEU A 490 31.46 -31.61 15.82
C LEU A 490 30.79 -31.03 17.07
N LEU A 491 29.83 -31.75 17.67
CA LEU A 491 29.16 -31.39 18.93
C LEU A 491 30.12 -31.31 20.13
N VAL A 492 31.33 -31.86 20.01
CA VAL A 492 32.34 -31.84 21.07
C VAL A 492 33.46 -30.86 20.72
N ILE A 493 33.99 -30.95 19.50
CA ILE A 493 35.15 -30.18 19.05
C ILE A 493 34.79 -28.69 18.91
N VAL A 494 33.65 -28.35 18.30
CA VAL A 494 33.29 -26.95 18.03
C VAL A 494 33.04 -26.16 19.32
N PRO A 495 32.23 -26.65 20.29
CA PRO A 495 32.10 -25.97 21.59
C PRO A 495 33.43 -25.71 22.29
N ALA A 496 34.33 -26.70 22.32
CA ALA A 496 35.64 -26.57 22.95
C ALA A 496 36.50 -25.50 22.26
N LEU A 497 36.52 -25.50 20.92
CA LEU A 497 37.26 -24.49 20.14
C LEU A 497 36.68 -23.07 20.35
N VAL A 498 35.36 -22.92 20.33
CA VAL A 498 34.70 -21.63 20.57
C VAL A 498 34.97 -21.12 21.98
N ALA A 499 34.86 -21.99 23.00
CA ALA A 499 35.15 -21.65 24.38
C ALA A 499 36.61 -21.20 24.57
N SER A 500 37.55 -21.91 23.93
CA SER A 500 38.97 -21.55 23.95
C SER A 500 39.26 -20.22 23.23
N ALA A 501 38.55 -19.91 22.14
CA ALA A 501 38.78 -18.71 21.35
C ALA A 501 38.21 -17.43 22.01
N ARG A 502 37.20 -17.56 22.88
CA ARG A 502 36.43 -16.41 23.41
C ARG A 502 36.87 -15.89 24.79
N ASN A 503 37.94 -16.41 25.40
CA ASN A 503 38.55 -15.94 26.66
C ASN A 503 37.60 -15.15 27.60
N SER A 504 36.81 -15.87 28.41
CA SER A 504 36.11 -15.36 29.60
C SER A 504 35.13 -14.19 29.46
N ASP A 505 34.74 -13.75 28.26
CA ASP A 505 33.75 -12.66 28.12
C ASP A 505 32.32 -13.14 28.44
N ALA A 506 31.61 -12.34 29.22
CA ALA A 506 30.53 -12.71 30.15
C ALA A 506 29.18 -13.20 29.58
N SER A 507 29.08 -13.50 28.29
CA SER A 507 27.86 -14.07 27.69
C SER A 507 27.93 -15.58 27.66
N ILE A 508 27.15 -16.27 28.50
CA ILE A 508 26.98 -17.72 28.44
C ILE A 508 26.26 -18.07 27.13
N LEU A 509 26.99 -18.57 26.14
CA LEU A 509 26.43 -19.07 24.88
C LEU A 509 25.96 -20.52 25.06
N ALA A 510 24.79 -20.86 24.50
CA ALA A 510 24.26 -22.21 24.56
C ALA A 510 25.19 -23.22 23.86
N LEU A 511 25.89 -22.79 22.80
CA LEU A 511 26.91 -23.57 22.07
C LEU A 511 28.15 -23.90 22.91
N THR A 512 28.40 -23.22 24.03
CA THR A 512 29.57 -23.45 24.90
C THR A 512 29.21 -24.01 26.28
N ASP A 513 27.92 -24.16 26.58
CA ASP A 513 27.44 -24.72 27.85
C ASP A 513 27.40 -26.26 27.80
N ALA A 514 28.30 -26.90 28.55
CA ALA A 514 28.35 -28.36 28.65
C ALA A 514 27.04 -28.98 29.15
N GLY A 515 26.34 -28.32 30.08
CA GLY A 515 25.04 -28.77 30.60
C GLY A 515 23.93 -28.76 29.54
N TYR A 516 24.07 -27.89 28.54
CA TYR A 516 23.18 -27.82 27.38
C TYR A 516 23.59 -28.79 26.26
N ILE A 517 24.89 -28.92 25.96
CA ILE A 517 25.44 -29.73 24.85
C ILE A 517 25.35 -31.24 25.10
N VAL A 518 25.65 -31.70 26.33
CA VAL A 518 25.68 -33.13 26.66
C VAL A 518 24.35 -33.83 26.34
N PRO A 519 23.17 -33.32 26.77
CA PRO A 519 21.87 -33.93 26.44
C PRO A 519 21.52 -33.97 24.95
N LEU A 520 22.15 -33.15 24.10
CA LEU A 520 21.88 -33.11 22.66
C LEU A 520 22.44 -34.32 21.92
N HIS A 521 23.43 -35.02 22.46
CA HIS A 521 24.01 -36.19 21.81
C HIS A 521 22.99 -37.31 21.56
N GLU A 522 22.04 -37.52 22.47
CA GLU A 522 20.95 -38.48 22.29
C GLU A 522 19.80 -37.88 21.48
N LYS A 523 19.35 -36.66 21.80
CA LYS A 523 18.16 -36.06 21.18
C LYS A 523 18.39 -35.59 19.74
N LEU A 524 19.51 -34.94 19.47
CA LEU A 524 19.81 -34.31 18.19
C LEU A 524 20.36 -35.31 17.17
N VAL A 525 21.35 -36.12 17.58
CA VAL A 525 22.02 -37.07 16.67
C VAL A 525 21.16 -38.31 16.43
N VAL A 526 20.67 -38.95 17.51
CA VAL A 526 19.98 -40.24 17.39
C VAL A 526 18.51 -40.04 17.01
N ARG A 527 17.80 -39.11 17.66
CA ARG A 527 16.34 -38.97 17.50
C ARG A 527 15.90 -38.03 16.38
N PHE A 528 16.68 -37.01 16.01
CA PHE A 528 16.31 -36.09 14.93
C PHE A 528 17.09 -36.33 13.64
N ARG A 529 18.42 -36.27 13.66
CA ARG A 529 19.23 -36.40 12.44
C ARG A 529 19.12 -37.79 11.81
N ASN A 530 19.45 -38.85 12.57
CA ASN A 530 19.46 -40.21 12.05
C ASN A 530 18.05 -40.72 11.70
N ALA A 531 17.03 -40.26 12.45
CA ALA A 531 15.64 -40.58 12.13
C ALA A 531 15.19 -39.88 10.85
N ALA A 532 15.47 -38.58 10.70
CA ALA A 532 15.13 -37.83 9.48
C ALA A 532 15.83 -38.37 8.22
N SER A 533 17.02 -38.97 8.35
CA SER A 533 17.78 -39.51 7.21
C SER A 533 17.48 -40.97 6.88
N HIS A 534 16.94 -41.78 7.80
CA HIS A 534 16.84 -43.24 7.62
C HIS A 534 15.50 -43.88 8.04
N THR A 535 14.56 -43.16 8.66
CA THR A 535 13.31 -43.77 9.18
C THR A 535 12.10 -42.80 9.15
N TYR A 536 10.90 -43.32 8.87
CA TYR A 536 9.63 -42.59 9.09
C TYR A 536 9.33 -42.54 10.60
N ALA A 537 10.07 -41.73 11.37
CA ALA A 537 9.73 -41.48 12.77
C ALA A 537 8.65 -40.37 12.85
N GLU A 538 7.52 -40.66 13.49
CA GLU A 538 6.53 -39.63 13.81
C GLU A 538 7.10 -38.66 14.84
N ALA A 539 7.11 -37.36 14.53
CA ALA A 539 7.52 -36.32 15.46
C ALA A 539 6.30 -35.61 16.04
N THR A 540 6.38 -35.22 17.31
CA THR A 540 5.33 -34.46 17.99
C THR A 540 5.55 -32.95 17.85
N GLU A 541 4.53 -32.14 18.15
CA GLU A 541 4.68 -30.67 18.28
C GLU A 541 5.77 -30.27 19.28
N LYS A 542 5.91 -31.02 20.37
CA LYS A 542 6.96 -30.78 21.38
C LYS A 542 8.35 -30.99 20.80
N ASP A 543 8.51 -31.99 19.93
CA ASP A 543 9.77 -32.29 19.27
C ASP A 543 10.13 -31.20 18.25
N ALA A 544 9.16 -30.76 17.45
CA ALA A 544 9.34 -29.64 16.52
C ALA A 544 9.71 -28.35 17.25
N HIS A 545 8.96 -27.99 18.30
CA HIS A 545 9.24 -26.80 19.10
C HIS A 545 10.64 -26.85 19.75
N TYR A 546 11.03 -28.01 20.28
CA TYR A 546 12.35 -28.20 20.88
C TYR A 546 13.49 -28.09 19.86
N LEU A 547 13.35 -28.66 18.66
CA LEU A 547 14.38 -28.53 17.62
C LEU A 547 14.50 -27.08 17.11
N TYR A 548 13.39 -26.38 16.94
CA TYR A 548 13.40 -24.98 16.50
C TYR A 548 13.98 -24.04 17.56
N SER A 549 13.77 -24.33 18.85
CA SER A 549 14.40 -23.54 19.91
C SER A 549 15.92 -23.73 19.93
N ILE A 550 16.42 -24.95 19.68
CA ILE A 550 17.87 -25.20 19.50
C ILE A 550 18.39 -24.43 18.29
N CYS A 551 17.73 -24.56 17.13
CA CYS A 551 18.17 -23.90 15.90
C CYS A 551 18.19 -22.37 16.05
N GLY A 552 17.18 -21.80 16.70
CA GLY A 552 17.11 -20.37 16.99
C GLY A 552 18.23 -19.91 17.93
N ALA A 553 18.42 -20.60 19.07
CA ALA A 553 19.47 -20.27 20.03
C ALA A 553 20.88 -20.35 19.40
N TRP A 554 21.15 -21.40 18.64
CA TRP A 554 22.44 -21.57 17.97
C TRP A 554 22.67 -20.58 16.83
N LEU A 555 21.61 -20.13 16.15
CA LEU A 555 21.71 -19.07 15.16
C LEU A 555 22.05 -17.72 15.81
N GLU A 556 21.49 -17.42 16.99
CA GLU A 556 21.88 -16.23 17.75
C GLU A 556 23.31 -16.33 18.29
N ASP A 557 23.70 -17.47 18.87
CA ASP A 557 25.09 -17.71 19.29
C ASP A 557 26.06 -17.56 18.11
N LEU A 558 25.70 -18.07 16.92
CA LEU A 558 26.49 -17.93 15.70
C LEU A 558 26.72 -16.47 15.32
N LYS A 559 25.68 -15.62 15.39
CA LYS A 559 25.82 -14.17 15.14
C LYS A 559 26.77 -13.53 16.15
N ILE A 560 26.69 -13.92 17.42
CA ILE A 560 27.58 -13.41 18.48
C ILE A 560 29.02 -13.90 18.27
N ILE A 561 29.23 -15.14 17.80
CA ILE A 561 30.57 -15.68 17.49
C ILE A 561 31.19 -15.00 16.29
N TRP A 562 30.39 -14.66 15.28
CA TRP A 562 30.87 -13.97 14.08
C TRP A 562 30.86 -12.44 14.17
N ASN A 563 30.59 -11.87 15.35
CA ASN A 563 30.48 -10.42 15.58
C ASN A 563 29.46 -9.73 14.65
N LEU A 564 28.36 -10.43 14.37
CA LEU A 564 27.22 -9.93 13.59
C LEU A 564 26.07 -9.44 14.48
N ALA A 565 26.14 -9.64 15.80
CA ALA A 565 25.06 -9.31 16.73
C ALA A 565 24.84 -7.80 16.93
N ASP A 566 25.90 -7.00 16.83
CA ASP A 566 25.85 -5.53 16.96
C ASP A 566 25.62 -4.81 15.62
N LEU A 567 25.58 -5.56 14.51
CA LEU A 567 25.22 -4.99 13.22
C LEU A 567 23.71 -4.71 13.22
N ASP A 568 23.34 -3.52 12.74
CA ASP A 568 21.94 -3.20 12.46
C ASP A 568 21.32 -4.31 11.59
N GLU A 569 20.05 -4.63 11.79
CA GLU A 569 19.41 -5.76 11.09
C GLU A 569 19.46 -5.57 9.57
N ALA A 570 19.44 -4.31 9.11
CA ALA A 570 19.66 -3.88 7.73
C ALA A 570 21.09 -4.09 7.21
N ALA A 571 22.10 -4.09 8.08
CA ALA A 571 23.49 -4.39 7.74
C ALA A 571 23.78 -5.90 7.69
N MET A 572 22.99 -6.70 8.42
CA MET A 572 23.08 -8.17 8.42
C MET A 572 22.22 -8.81 7.31
N ARG A 573 21.09 -8.19 6.96
CA ARG A 573 20.18 -8.66 5.90
C ARG A 573 19.74 -7.49 5.03
N PRO A 574 19.83 -7.61 3.69
CA PRO A 574 19.31 -6.58 2.81
C PRO A 574 17.81 -6.45 3.06
N VAL A 575 17.34 -5.22 3.30
CA VAL A 575 15.93 -4.92 3.62
C VAL A 575 15.07 -5.21 2.40
N PRO A 576 14.11 -6.16 2.47
CA PRO A 576 13.24 -6.47 1.34
C PRO A 576 12.27 -5.30 1.06
N PRO A 577 11.82 -5.14 -0.21
CA PRO A 577 10.73 -4.21 -0.53
C PRO A 577 9.50 -4.50 0.33
N THR A 578 8.95 -3.49 0.99
CA THR A 578 7.68 -3.63 1.71
C THR A 578 6.50 -3.62 0.73
N THR A 579 5.34 -4.12 1.16
CA THR A 579 4.12 -4.05 0.35
C THR A 579 3.76 -2.60 -0.01
N GLU A 580 4.02 -1.64 0.89
CA GLU A 580 3.79 -0.22 0.61
C GLU A 580 4.75 0.31 -0.45
N ASP A 581 6.04 -0.08 -0.40
CA ASP A 581 7.00 0.32 -1.44
C ASP A 581 6.62 -0.24 -2.81
N LEU A 582 6.15 -1.48 -2.85
CA LEU A 582 5.65 -2.11 -4.07
C LEU A 582 4.36 -1.45 -4.57
N ALA A 583 3.44 -1.08 -3.67
CA ALA A 583 2.25 -0.32 -4.02
C ALA A 583 2.60 1.08 -4.56
N GLN A 584 3.65 1.72 -4.06
CA GLN A 584 4.15 2.99 -4.59
C GLN A 584 4.68 2.88 -6.02
N LEU A 585 5.29 1.75 -6.40
CA LEU A 585 5.69 1.52 -7.80
C LEU A 585 4.49 1.51 -8.76
N LEU A 586 3.29 1.22 -8.27
CA LEU A 586 2.06 1.33 -9.04
C LEU A 586 1.58 2.78 -9.21
N TYR A 587 2.08 3.72 -8.38
CA TYR A 587 1.65 5.11 -8.36
C TYR A 587 2.47 6.02 -9.30
N GLY A 588 3.43 5.47 -10.07
CA GLY A 588 4.18 6.20 -11.09
C GLY A 588 5.14 7.28 -10.56
N GLU A 589 5.35 7.34 -9.24
CA GLU A 589 6.22 8.30 -8.55
C GLU A 589 7.27 7.54 -7.71
N ASP A 590 8.55 7.90 -7.83
CA ASP A 590 9.66 7.17 -7.17
C ASP A 590 9.70 7.36 -5.64
N ARG A 591 8.96 8.34 -5.08
CA ARG A 591 8.79 8.58 -3.64
C ARG A 591 7.47 9.30 -3.33
N LEU A 592 6.73 8.84 -2.32
CA LEU A 592 5.70 9.67 -1.66
C LEU A 592 6.38 10.82 -0.90
N TYR A 593 6.37 12.02 -1.49
CA TYR A 593 6.86 13.27 -0.89
C TYR A 593 8.19 13.13 -0.11
N SER A 594 9.32 13.17 -0.81
CA SER A 594 10.55 13.70 -0.18
C SER A 594 10.63 15.20 -0.42
N GLU A 595 9.75 15.97 0.21
CA GLU A 595 10.07 17.37 0.43
C GLU A 595 10.97 17.45 1.65
N THR A 596 12.26 17.57 1.35
CA THR A 596 13.18 18.30 2.20
C THR A 596 12.53 19.64 2.53
N THR A 597 12.54 19.98 3.81
CA THR A 597 12.33 21.33 4.34
C THR A 597 12.83 22.41 3.39
N SER A 598 11.92 23.06 2.66
CA SER A 598 12.16 24.39 2.09
C SER A 598 10.84 25.14 1.96
N ALA A 599 10.37 25.67 3.09
CA ALA A 599 9.88 27.05 3.24
C ALA A 599 9.97 27.39 4.73
#